data_AF-A0A3R6TZS2-F1
#
_entry.id   AF-A0A3R6TZS2-F1
#
_cell.length_a   1.000
_cell.length_b   1.000
_cell.length_c   1.000
_cell.angle_alpha   90.00
_cell.angle_beta   90.00
_cell.angle_gamma   90.00
#
_symmetry.space_group_name_H-M   'P 1'
#
loop_
_entity.id
_entity.type
_entity.pdbx_description
1 polymer ?
#
loop_
_entity_poly.entity_id
_entity_poly.type
_entity_poly.pdbx_seq_one_letter_code
_entity_poly.pdbx_strand_id
1 'polypeptide(L)' 'MKLNKDDRIKYDDSFYAVVAVIWSTVYLRAIEDGTTNYDYEISEVYKTYRDVEFLGKKVN' A
#
# COMPACT_ATOMS: atom_id res chain seq x y z
N MET A 1 -7.74 -10.32 5.96
CA MET A 1 -8.07 -9.00 5.37
C MET A 1 -8.13 -9.14 3.86
N LYS A 2 -8.91 -8.31 3.17
CA LYS A 2 -8.88 -8.24 1.69
C LYS A 2 -8.65 -6.80 1.28
N LEU A 3 -7.50 -6.52 0.68
CA LEU A 3 -7.17 -5.21 0.14
C LEU A 3 -7.90 -4.96 -1.17
N ASN A 4 -8.40 -3.74 -1.31
CA ASN A 4 -8.94 -3.18 -2.55
C ASN A 4 -7.95 -2.20 -3.15
N LYS A 5 -8.15 -1.88 -4.44
CA LYS A 5 -7.39 -0.81 -5.07
C LYS A 5 -7.68 0.52 -4.37
N ASP A 6 -6.65 1.34 -4.24
CA ASP A 6 -6.65 2.66 -3.59
C ASP A 6 -6.80 2.63 -2.05
N ASP A 7 -6.88 1.45 -1.44
CA ASP A 7 -6.70 1.29 0.02
C ASP A 7 -5.36 1.91 0.43
N ARG A 8 -5.36 2.63 1.55
CA ARG A 8 -4.23 3.42 2.02
C ARG A 8 -3.48 2.68 3.10
N ILE A 9 -2.20 2.41 2.84
CA ILE A 9 -1.30 1.70 3.73
C ILE A 9 -0.30 2.68 4.34
N LYS A 10 -0.21 2.67 5.67
CA LYS A 10 0.82 3.42 6.41
C LYS A 10 2.09 2.57 6.57
N TYR A 11 3.24 3.13 6.24
CA TYR A 11 4.55 2.54 6.47
C TYR A 11 5.63 3.60 6.71
N ASP A 12 6.33 3.53 7.85
CA ASP A 12 7.47 4.40 8.21
C ASP A 12 7.21 5.90 7.91
N ASP A 13 6.12 6.41 8.49
CA ASP A 13 5.59 7.78 8.32
C ASP A 13 5.19 8.21 6.90
N SER A 14 5.20 7.28 5.94
CA SER A 14 4.74 7.48 4.57
C SER A 14 3.41 6.76 4.30
N PHE A 15 2.66 7.27 3.32
CA PHE A 15 1.39 6.70 2.89
C PHE A 15 1.49 6.16 1.46
N TYR A 16 0.91 4.99 1.24
CA TYR A 16 0.92 4.29 -0.03
C TYR A 16 -0.49 3.84 -0.41
N ALA A 17 -0.82 3.92 -1.69
CA ALA A 17 -2.05 3.37 -2.24
C ALA A 17 -1.79 1.95 -2.77
N VAL A 18 -2.72 1.04 -2.53
CA VAL A 18 -2.72 -0.26 -3.19
C VAL A 18 -3.03 -0.08 -4.67
N VAL A 19 -2.08 -0.45 -5.53
CA VAL A 19 -2.26 -0.43 -6.98
C VAL A 19 -2.85 -1.75 -7.47
N ALA A 20 -2.34 -2.86 -6.94
CA ALA A 20 -2.78 -4.20 -7.29
C ALA A 20 -2.40 -5.21 -6.18
N VAL A 21 -3.13 -6.33 -6.16
CA VAL A 21 -2.71 -7.53 -5.45
C VAL A 21 -2.61 -8.64 -6.49
N ILE A 22 -1.39 -9.15 -6.69
CA ILE A 22 -1.13 -10.24 -7.64
C ILE A 22 -0.61 -11.41 -6.82
N TRP A 23 -1.35 -12.52 -6.83
CA TRP A 23 -1.08 -13.70 -6.00
C TRP A 23 -1.05 -13.34 -4.51
N SER A 24 0.13 -13.35 -3.88
CA SER A 24 0.32 -12.99 -2.47
C SER A 24 1.20 -11.75 -2.30
N THR A 25 1.41 -10.99 -3.38
CA THR A 25 2.21 -9.77 -3.40
C THR A 25 1.31 -8.55 -3.56
N VAL A 26 1.48 -7.58 -2.68
CA VAL A 26 0.78 -6.29 -2.72
C VAL A 26 1.69 -5.26 -3.39
N TYR A 27 1.17 -4.58 -4.40
CA TYR A 27 1.88 -3.52 -5.10
C TYR A 27 1.40 -2.17 -4.60
N LEU A 28 2.33 -1.39 -4.05
CA LEU A 28 2.08 -0.12 -3.39
C LEU A 28 2.67 1.04 -4.20
N ARG A 29 2.00 2.19 -4.20
CA ARG A 29 2.52 3.44 -4.79
C ARG A 29 2.44 4.57 -3.79
N ALA A 30 3.53 5.32 -3.64
CA ALA A 30 3.58 6.47 -2.75
C ALA A 30 2.50 7.50 -3.10
N ILE A 31 1.85 8.04 -2.06
CA ILE A 31 0.86 9.11 -2.16
C ILE A 31 1.48 10.40 -1.62
N GLU A 32 1.32 11.51 -2.35
CA GLU A 32 1.73 12.85 -1.93
C GLU A 32 0.51 13.78 -1.92
N ASP A 33 -0.51 13.46 -1.11
CA ASP A 33 -1.77 14.23 -1.04
C ASP A 33 -1.95 15.02 0.27
N GLY A 34 -0.95 14.99 1.16
CA GLY A 34 -0.95 15.71 2.45
C GLY A 34 -1.94 15.16 3.47
N THR A 35 -2.59 14.03 3.19
CA THR A 35 -3.55 13.41 4.11
C THR A 35 -2.84 12.46 5.07
N THR A 36 -3.38 12.31 6.27
CA THR A 36 -2.85 11.39 7.30
C THR A 36 -3.73 10.17 7.54
N ASN A 37 -4.80 10.03 6.76
CA ASN A 37 -5.75 8.93 6.89
C ASN A 37 -5.22 7.70 6.16
N TYR A 38 -5.28 6.55 6.83
CA TYR A 38 -4.91 5.25 6.30
C TYR A 38 -5.95 4.21 6.72
N ASP A 39 -6.11 3.17 5.91
CA ASP A 39 -7.03 2.07 6.16
C ASP A 39 -6.34 0.96 6.98
N TYR A 40 -5.05 0.72 6.72
CA TYR A 40 -4.28 -0.35 7.35
C TYR A 40 -2.82 0.05 7.61
N GLU A 41 -2.22 -0.53 8.65
CA GLU A 41 -0.76 -0.52 8.78
C GLU A 41 -0.10 -1.62 7.94
N ILE A 42 1.13 -1.40 7.47
CA ILE A 42 1.89 -2.43 6.77
C ILE A 42 2.03 -3.73 7.59
N SER A 43 2.07 -3.59 8.92
CA SER A 43 2.15 -4.71 9.86
C SER A 43 0.95 -5.64 9.76
N GLU A 44 -0.23 -5.10 9.42
CA GLU A 44 -1.45 -5.86 9.20
C GLU A 44 -1.45 -6.53 7.82
N VAL A 45 -0.87 -5.87 6.82
CA VAL A 45 -0.72 -6.41 5.45
C VAL A 45 0.12 -7.69 5.48
N TYR A 46 1.27 -7.67 6.15
CA TYR A 46 2.16 -8.85 6.27
C TYR A 46 1.55 -10.02 7.05
N LYS A 47 0.44 -9.85 7.79
CA LYS A 47 -0.29 -10.97 8.41
C LYS A 47 -1.03 -11.82 7.38
N THR A 48 -1.38 -11.25 6.23
CA THR A 48 -2.20 -11.92 5.20
C THR A 48 -1.43 -12.14 3.91
N TYR A 49 -0.61 -11.17 3.50
CA TYR A 49 0.11 -11.19 2.23
C TYR A 49 1.58 -11.53 2.48
N ARG A 50 2.15 -12.30 1.54
CA ARG A 50 3.52 -12.81 1.67
C ARG A 50 4.55 -11.72 1.42
N ASP A 51 4.26 -10.83 0.47
CA ASP A 51 5.22 -9.85 0.00
C ASP A 51 4.58 -8.51 -0.33
N VAL A 52 5.40 -7.47 -0.34
CA VAL A 52 5.01 -6.10 -0.67
C VAL A 52 6.08 -5.49 -1.57
N GLU A 53 5.66 -5.01 -2.73
CA GLU A 53 6.51 -4.32 -3.69
C GLU A 53 6.12 -2.84 -3.79
N PHE A 54 7.11 -1.95 -3.65
CA PHE A 54 6.93 -0.52 -3.80
C PHE A 54 7.22 -0.10 -5.24
N LEU A 55 6.18 0.34 -5.93
CA LEU A 55 6.29 0.93 -7.25
C LEU A 55 6.89 2.34 -7.14
N GLY A 56 7.79 2.66 -8.07
CA GLY A 56 8.33 4.01 -8.21
C GLY A 56 7.25 5.06 -8.47
N LYS A 57 7.65 6.33 -8.41
CA LYS A 57 6.77 7.46 -8.72
C LYS A 57 6.15 7.26 -10.11
N LYS A 58 4.88 7.61 -10.25
CA LYS A 58 4.23 7.64 -11.55
C LYS A 58 4.96 8.67 -12.40
N VAL A 59 5.72 8.21 -13.39
CA VAL A 59 6.27 9.10 -14.42
C VAL A 59 5.08 9.47 -15.30
N ASN A 60 4.68 10.74 -15.25
CA ASN A 60 3.69 11.30 -16.17
C ASN A 60 4.34 11.64 -17.50
#